data_AF-K9R942-F1
#
_entry.id   AF-K9R942-F1
#
_cell.length_a   1.000
_cell.length_b   1.000
_cell.length_c   1.000
_cell.angle_alpha   90.00
_cell.angle_beta   90.00
_cell.angle_gamma   90.00
#
_symmetry.space_group_name_H-M   'P 1'
#
loop_
_entity.id
_entity.type
_entity.pdbx_description
1 polymer ?
#
loop_
_entity_poly.entity_id
_entity_poly.type
_entity_poly.pdbx_seq_one_letter_code
_entity_poly.pdbx_strand_id
1 'polypeptide(L)'
;MFGIEGLPVLTETFVGSGDDKLFATTTGTVIPNFEDLTTSISGTTTIVGGEGKFEVATGTLALSENTIFDPNATTEPSTTGTALLTGSFTVPQKVPEAGHTSTLLGIGIIGTGLLLHKGNKLLLNKL
;
A
#
# COMPACT_ATOMS: atom_id res chain seq x y z
N MET A 1 8.26 11.26 35.27
CA MET A 1 8.13 10.03 34.46
C MET A 1 9.25 10.09 33.43
N PHE A 2 10.15 9.10 33.39
CA PHE A 2 11.27 9.07 32.44
C PHE A 2 10.91 8.14 31.28
N GLY A 3 10.62 8.70 30.11
CA GLY A 3 10.47 7.98 28.84
C GLY A 3 11.63 8.33 27.91
N ILE A 4 11.99 7.42 27.02
CA ILE A 4 12.95 7.73 25.94
C ILE A 4 12.14 8.39 24.82
N GLU A 5 12.25 9.71 24.69
CA GLU A 5 11.67 10.47 23.59
C GLU A 5 12.66 10.55 22.42
N GLY A 6 12.16 10.46 21.18
CA GLY A 6 12.98 10.62 19.99
C GLY A 6 13.80 9.38 19.59
N LEU A 7 13.20 8.19 19.66
CA LEU A 7 13.80 6.98 19.08
C LEU A 7 14.13 7.20 17.59
N PRO A 8 15.24 6.63 17.09
CA PRO A 8 15.57 6.71 15.68
C PRO A 8 14.43 6.15 14.84
N VAL A 9 14.15 6.79 13.71
CA VAL A 9 13.17 6.27 12.74
C VAL A 9 13.63 4.87 12.33
N LEU A 10 12.83 3.87 12.64
CA LEU A 10 13.10 2.49 12.26
C LEU A 10 12.56 2.26 10.85
N THR A 11 13.32 1.56 10.02
CA THR A 11 12.86 1.14 8.69
C THR A 11 12.44 -0.31 8.75
N GLU A 12 11.23 -0.59 8.30
CA GLU A 12 10.62 -1.91 8.33
C GLU A 12 10.27 -2.37 6.90
N THR A 13 10.32 -3.68 6.68
CA THR A 13 9.86 -4.30 5.43
C THR A 13 8.91 -5.44 5.77
N PHE A 14 7.65 -5.31 5.36
CA PHE A 14 6.66 -6.37 5.45
C PHE A 14 6.72 -7.19 4.16
N VAL A 15 6.95 -8.49 4.29
CA VAL A 15 7.06 -9.41 3.15
C VAL A 15 5.77 -10.20 3.00
N GLY A 16 5.17 -10.14 1.81
CA GLY A 16 3.99 -10.89 1.43
C GLY A 16 4.31 -12.13 0.60
N SER A 17 3.33 -12.58 -0.17
CA SER A 17 3.50 -13.66 -1.15
C SER A 17 4.24 -13.17 -2.39
N GLY A 18 5.29 -13.89 -2.81
CA GLY A 18 6.05 -13.54 -4.02
C GLY A 18 6.86 -12.27 -3.85
N ASP A 19 6.76 -11.36 -4.82
CA ASP A 19 7.48 -10.08 -4.84
C ASP A 19 6.73 -8.94 -4.11
N ASP A 20 5.57 -9.23 -3.51
CA ASP A 20 4.77 -8.23 -2.80
C ASP A 20 5.45 -7.81 -1.49
N LYS A 21 5.79 -6.51 -1.37
CA LYS A 21 6.38 -5.94 -0.15
C LYS A 21 5.77 -4.59 0.20
N LEU A 22 5.76 -4.25 1.48
CA LEU A 22 5.51 -2.89 1.97
C LEU A 22 6.74 -2.38 2.70
N PHE A 23 7.11 -1.14 2.41
CA PHE A 23 8.17 -0.42 3.10
C PHE A 23 7.56 0.57 4.07
N ALA A 24 8.06 0.60 5.29
CA ALA A 24 7.54 1.48 6.31
C ALA A 24 8.63 2.14 7.15
N THR A 25 8.27 3.28 7.74
CA THR A 25 9.07 3.97 8.75
C THR A 25 8.28 4.08 10.04
N THR A 26 8.87 3.68 11.15
CA THR A 26 8.21 3.69 12.46
C THR A 26 8.84 4.71 13.39
N THR A 27 8.00 5.50 14.06
CA THR A 27 8.38 6.39 15.15
C THR A 27 7.53 6.08 16.37
N GLY A 28 8.09 6.22 17.57
CA GLY A 28 7.35 5.89 18.78
C GLY A 28 8.05 6.28 20.06
N THR A 29 7.42 5.91 21.16
CA THR A 29 7.88 6.14 22.53
C THR A 29 7.88 4.82 23.28
N VAL A 30 8.90 4.64 24.11
CA VAL A 30 9.06 3.48 24.96
C VAL A 30 8.97 3.93 26.42
N ILE A 31 8.08 3.28 27.16
CA ILE A 31 7.83 3.52 28.58
C ILE A 31 8.22 2.25 29.35
N PRO A 32 9.41 2.19 29.95
CA PRO A 32 9.80 1.07 30.80
C PRO A 32 9.15 1.18 32.17
N ASN A 33 8.70 0.06 32.71
CA ASN A 33 8.29 -0.13 34.10
C ASN A 33 9.21 -1.16 34.74
N PHE A 34 10.13 -0.66 35.57
CA PHE A 34 11.15 -1.47 36.24
C PHE A 34 10.61 -2.29 37.42
N GLU A 35 9.45 -1.91 37.98
CA GLU A 35 8.82 -2.65 39.08
C GLU A 35 8.22 -3.96 38.56
N ASP A 36 7.49 -3.87 37.45
CA ASP A 36 6.83 -5.02 36.82
C ASP A 36 7.71 -5.71 35.77
N LEU A 37 8.92 -5.20 35.52
CA LEU A 37 9.82 -5.64 34.43
C LEU A 37 9.09 -5.67 33.07
N THR A 38 8.26 -4.66 32.82
CA THR A 38 7.51 -4.52 31.58
C THR A 38 7.94 -3.31 30.79
N THR A 39 7.69 -3.33 29.49
CA THR A 39 7.91 -2.20 28.60
C THR A 39 6.66 -2.00 27.74
N SER A 40 6.16 -0.77 27.71
CA SER A 40 5.07 -0.36 26.83
C SER A 40 5.63 0.49 25.69
N ILE A 41 5.31 0.10 24.47
CA ILE A 41 5.71 0.80 23.24
C ILE A 41 4.45 1.28 22.55
N SER A 42 4.44 2.55 22.15
CA SER A 42 3.40 3.12 21.32
C SER A 42 4.00 3.98 20.23
N GLY A 43 3.40 3.99 19.05
CA GLY A 43 3.99 4.68 17.92
C GLY A 43 3.12 4.72 16.68
N THR A 44 3.73 5.25 15.62
CA THR A 44 3.14 5.35 14.29
C THR A 44 4.09 4.74 13.28
N THR A 45 3.61 3.74 12.55
CA THR A 45 4.27 3.15 11.40
C THR A 45 3.67 3.76 10.13
N THR A 46 4.49 4.45 9.35
CA THR A 46 4.10 5.11 8.10
C THR A 46 4.52 4.24 6.93
N ILE A 47 3.57 3.82 6.10
CA ILE A 47 3.87 3.13 4.84
C ILE A 47 4.37 4.16 3.84
N VAL A 48 5.59 3.97 3.34
CA VAL A 48 6.29 4.91 2.43
C VAL A 48 6.42 4.38 1.00
N GLY A 49 6.06 3.13 0.77
CA GLY A 49 6.06 2.51 -0.55
C GLY A 49 5.86 1.01 -0.50
N GLY A 50 6.05 0.35 -1.64
CA GLY A 50 5.98 -1.09 -1.75
C GLY A 50 6.43 -1.60 -3.12
N GLU A 51 6.48 -2.91 -3.24
CA GLU A 51 6.76 -3.66 -4.47
C GLU A 51 5.56 -4.54 -4.84
N GLY A 52 5.51 -4.99 -6.10
CA GLY A 52 4.42 -5.85 -6.60
C GLY A 52 3.08 -5.12 -6.59
N LYS A 53 2.05 -5.74 -6.02
CA LYS A 53 0.71 -5.14 -5.96
C LYS A 53 0.60 -3.94 -5.01
N PHE A 54 1.66 -3.65 -4.26
CA PHE A 54 1.73 -2.54 -3.31
C PHE A 54 2.63 -1.39 -3.82
N GLU A 55 2.91 -1.36 -5.13
CA GLU A 55 3.66 -0.26 -5.74
C GLU A 55 3.03 1.10 -5.38
N VAL A 56 3.85 2.04 -4.90
CA VAL A 56 3.40 3.37 -4.46
C VAL A 56 2.37 3.34 -3.31
N ALA A 57 2.37 2.27 -2.49
CA ALA A 57 1.52 2.22 -1.30
C ALA A 57 1.87 3.34 -0.32
N THR A 58 0.84 3.96 0.26
CA THR A 58 0.99 4.97 1.32
C THR A 58 -0.06 4.74 2.41
N GLY A 59 0.26 5.06 3.66
CA GLY A 59 -0.66 4.79 4.75
C GLY A 59 -0.04 4.98 6.12
N THR A 60 -0.85 4.73 7.14
CA THR A 60 -0.45 4.92 8.53
C THR A 60 -1.08 3.83 9.40
N LEU A 61 -0.26 3.21 10.23
CA LEU A 61 -0.63 2.19 11.20
C LEU A 61 -0.22 2.68 12.60
N ALA A 62 -1.12 2.54 13.56
CA ALA A 62 -0.81 2.72 14.97
C ALA A 62 -0.11 1.47 15.49
N LEU A 63 1.04 1.65 16.14
CA LEU A 63 1.78 0.61 16.83
C LEU A 63 1.44 0.64 18.32
N SER A 64 1.11 -0.51 18.88
CA SER A 64 1.01 -0.74 20.31
C SER A 64 1.64 -2.09 20.64
N GLU A 65 2.58 -2.12 21.57
CA GLU A 65 3.22 -3.33 22.04
C GLU A 65 3.41 -3.26 23.54
N ASN A 66 3.10 -4.37 24.22
CA ASN A 66 3.42 -4.55 25.63
C ASN A 66 4.25 -5.81 25.77
N THR A 67 5.34 -5.68 26.52
CA THR A 67 6.39 -6.67 26.52
C THR A 67 6.86 -6.92 27.95
N ILE A 68 7.01 -8.19 28.32
CA ILE A 68 7.47 -8.62 29.64
C ILE A 68 8.89 -9.14 29.51
N PHE A 69 9.77 -8.67 30.38
CA PHE A 69 11.16 -9.12 30.48
C PHE A 69 11.25 -10.22 31.56
N ASP A 70 11.66 -11.43 31.17
CA ASP A 70 11.98 -12.49 32.11
C ASP A 70 13.48 -12.53 32.42
N PRO A 71 13.93 -12.06 33.61
CA PRO A 71 15.34 -12.05 33.99
C PRO A 71 15.92 -13.45 34.26
N ASN A 72 15.07 -14.48 34.39
CA ASN A 72 15.49 -15.86 34.67
C ASN A 72 15.50 -16.75 33.42
N ALA A 73 15.19 -16.18 32.24
CA ALA A 73 15.20 -16.91 30.99
C ALA A 73 16.60 -17.48 30.69
N THR A 74 16.70 -18.80 30.56
CA THR A 74 17.97 -19.52 30.35
C THR A 74 18.51 -19.45 28.91
N THR A 75 17.76 -18.85 27.99
CA THR A 75 18.11 -18.71 26.57
C THR A 75 17.72 -17.32 26.09
N GLU A 76 18.67 -16.38 26.17
CA GLU A 76 18.48 -14.93 25.92
C GLU A 76 17.38 -14.31 26.82
N PRO A 77 17.38 -13.00 27.08
CA PRO A 77 16.26 -12.36 27.75
C PRO A 77 14.98 -12.53 26.91
N SER A 78 14.20 -13.58 27.21
CA SER A 78 12.97 -13.94 26.52
C SER A 78 11.95 -12.85 26.78
N THR A 79 11.81 -12.02 25.77
CA THR A 79 11.00 -10.82 25.78
C THR A 79 9.67 -11.23 25.15
N THR A 80 8.68 -11.58 25.98
CA THR A 80 7.35 -11.99 25.48
C THR A 80 6.49 -10.75 25.32
N GLY A 81 6.22 -10.38 24.06
CA GLY A 81 5.38 -9.25 23.69
C GLY A 81 4.66 -9.52 22.38
N THR A 82 3.46 -8.98 22.24
CA THR A 82 2.71 -8.99 20.97
C THR A 82 2.61 -7.56 20.46
N ALA A 83 3.26 -7.29 19.34
CA ALA A 83 3.11 -6.02 18.65
C ALA A 83 1.81 -6.03 17.83
N LEU A 84 0.96 -5.04 18.06
CA LEU A 84 -0.28 -4.82 17.33
C LEU A 84 -0.12 -3.59 16.43
N LEU A 85 -0.26 -3.81 15.12
CA LEU A 85 -0.35 -2.75 14.12
C LEU A 85 -1.79 -2.61 13.65
N THR A 86 -2.38 -1.43 13.83
CA THR A 86 -3.78 -1.18 13.48
C THR A 86 -3.89 0.05 12.59
N GLY A 87 -4.53 -0.07 11.42
CA GLY A 87 -4.71 1.08 10.54
C GLY A 87 -5.08 0.68 9.13
N SER A 88 -4.75 1.54 8.17
CA SER A 88 -5.01 1.30 6.76
C SER A 88 -3.95 1.94 5.88
N PHE A 89 -3.85 1.41 4.66
CA PHE A 89 -3.01 1.95 3.60
C PHE A 89 -3.77 1.91 2.29
N THR A 90 -3.35 2.76 1.35
CA THR A 90 -3.95 2.89 0.02
C THR A 90 -2.90 2.55 -1.02
N VAL A 91 -3.32 1.83 -2.05
CA VAL A 91 -2.54 1.61 -3.27
C VAL A 91 -3.26 2.32 -4.41
N PRO A 92 -2.67 3.37 -5.01
CA PRO A 92 -3.25 4.02 -6.17
C PRO A 92 -3.39 3.02 -7.33
N GLN A 93 -4.58 2.91 -7.91
CA GLN A 93 -4.77 2.11 -9.12
C GLN A 93 -4.39 2.92 -10.36
N LYS A 94 -3.57 2.32 -11.22
CA LYS A 94 -3.29 2.86 -12.55
C LYS A 94 -4.51 2.66 -13.45
N VAL A 95 -5.38 3.65 -13.51
CA VAL A 95 -6.54 3.63 -14.41
C VAL A 95 -6.05 3.82 -15.85
N PRO A 96 -6.39 2.92 -16.80
CA PRO A 96 -6.12 3.16 -18.21
C PRO A 96 -6.88 4.41 -18.65
N GLU A 97 -6.16 5.46 -19.06
CA GLU A 97 -6.78 6.60 -19.70
C GLU A 97 -7.59 6.12 -20.90
N ALA A 98 -8.82 6.61 -21.07
CA ALA A 98 -9.64 6.29 -22.22
C ALA A 98 -8.96 6.86 -23.47
N GLY A 99 -8.07 6.06 -24.08
CA GLY A 99 -7.31 6.47 -25.24
C GLY A 99 -8.26 6.93 -26.34
N HIS A 100 -8.05 8.17 -26.80
CA HIS A 100 -8.73 8.82 -27.92
C HIS A 100 -8.79 7.97 -29.21
N THR A 101 -8.03 6.88 -29.26
CA THR A 101 -8.01 5.86 -30.32
C THR A 101 -9.37 5.18 -30.53
N SER A 102 -10.15 4.96 -29.47
CA SER A 102 -11.46 4.27 -29.57
C SER A 102 -12.53 5.13 -30.26
N THR A 103 -12.53 6.44 -29.99
CA THR A 103 -13.44 7.40 -30.64
C THR A 103 -13.14 7.55 -32.12
N LEU A 104 -11.86 7.50 -32.52
CA LEU A 104 -11.46 7.64 -33.92
C LEU A 104 -11.88 6.43 -34.77
N LEU A 105 -11.76 5.21 -34.24
CA LEU A 105 -12.20 3.99 -34.92
C LEU A 105 -13.72 3.96 -35.13
N GLY A 106 -14.51 4.43 -34.15
CA GLY A 106 -15.97 4.50 -34.25
C GLY A 106 -16.48 5.44 -35.36
N ILE A 107 -15.85 6.62 -35.50
CA ILE A 107 -16.24 7.60 -36.53
C ILE A 107 -15.87 7.11 -37.94
N GLY A 108 -14.73 6.42 -38.10
CA GLY A 108 -14.27 5.88 -39.39
C GLY A 108 -15.18 4.82 -40.00
N ILE A 109 -15.73 3.92 -39.17
CA ILE A 109 -16.63 2.84 -39.62
C ILE A 109 -17.99 3.39 -40.06
N ILE A 110 -18.53 4.38 -39.34
CA ILE A 110 -19.80 5.01 -39.70
C ILE A 110 -19.66 5.82 -41.00
N GLY A 111 -18.56 6.57 -41.16
CA GLY A 111 -18.30 7.37 -42.36
C GLY A 111 -18.15 6.54 -43.64
N THR A 112 -17.38 5.45 -43.59
CA THR A 112 -17.19 4.56 -44.75
C THR A 112 -18.46 3.80 -45.12
N GLY A 113 -19.25 3.35 -44.13
CA GLY A 113 -20.54 2.69 -44.38
C GLY A 113 -21.56 3.58 -45.11
N LEU A 114 -21.66 4.86 -44.75
CA LEU A 114 -22.58 5.80 -45.39
C LEU A 114 -22.15 6.19 -46.82
N LEU A 115 -20.85 6.30 -47.08
CA LEU A 115 -20.31 6.60 -48.41
C LEU A 115 -20.52 5.44 -49.39
N LEU A 116 -20.30 4.20 -48.95
CA LEU A 116 -20.57 3.00 -49.76
C LEU A 116 -22.07 2.82 -50.05
N HIS A 117 -22.94 3.13 -49.08
CA HIS A 117 -24.39 3.05 -49.29
C HIS A 117 -24.91 4.07 -50.30
N LYS A 118 -24.32 5.28 -50.34
CA LYS A 118 -24.66 6.31 -51.35
C LYS A 118 -24.07 6.01 -52.73
N GLY A 119 -22.86 5.45 -52.80
CA GLY A 119 -22.22 5.05 -54.06
C GLY A 119 -23.01 3.98 -54.82
N ASN A 120 -23.53 2.95 -54.13
CA ASN A 120 -24.33 1.90 -54.76
C ASN A 120 -25.70 2.40 -55.26
N LYS A 121 -26.34 3.35 -54.57
CA LYS A 121 -27.62 3.93 -55.03
C LYS A 121 -27.47 4.80 -56.28
N LEU A 122 -26.31 5.42 -56.50
CA LEU A 122 -26.05 6.24 -57.68
C LEU A 122 -25.74 5.42 -58.94
N LEU A 123 -25.22 4.19 -58.79
CA LEU A 123 -24.94 3.29 -59.91
C LEU A 123 -26.18 2.51 -60.38
N LEU A 124 -27.15 2.26 -59.49
CA LEU A 124 -28.41 1.57 -59.82
C LEU A 124 -29.47 2.46 -60.49
N ASN A 125 -29.28 3.78 -60.54
CA ASN A 125 -30.22 4.73 -61.14
C ASN A 125 -29.81 5.19 -62.56
N LYS A 126 -28.89 4.44 -63.21
CA LYS A 126 -28.32 4.74 -64.54
C LYS A 126 -28.42 3.58 -65.55
N LEU A 127 -29.25 2.58 -65.28
CA LEU A 127 -29.66 1.53 -66.22
C LEU A 127 -31.17 1.59 -66.41
#